data_AF-A0A9P1IQ80-F1
#
_entry.id   AF-A0A9P1IQ80-F1
#
_cell.length_a   1.000
_cell.length_b   1.000
_cell.length_c   1.000
_cell.angle_alpha   90.00
_cell.angle_beta   90.00
_cell.angle_gamma   90.00
#
_symmetry.space_group_name_H-M   'P 1'
#
loop_
_entity.id
_entity.type
_entity.pdbx_description
1 polymer ?
#
loop_
_entity_poly.entity_id
_entity_poly.type
_entity_poly.pdbx_seq_one_letter_code
_entity_poly.pdbx_strand_id
1 'polypeptide(L)'
;MYRSEISAKILENPNLVDKIVVIILPNYFYEYEGFLQHLLRENFGIIEKSVKNFKRNDIMEWRSSDLESQDIWGLAEKITSGPCMVLLCERANAFLEMRELSKYHNDISKKMSSSTGIYFSRSTIAAYQDIAFFYPKHINEKEMIKHAQNYLSVEVWPKLSEALARVAVEKPENPIKWLAEYLKTR
;
A
#
# COMPACT_ATOMS: atom_id res chain seq x y z
N MET A 1 -8.67 -15.08 36.63
CA MET A 1 -8.57 -15.53 35.22
C MET A 1 -8.92 -14.35 34.33
N TYR A 2 -7.90 -13.64 33.84
CA TYR A 2 -8.09 -12.56 32.86
C TYR A 2 -8.46 -13.20 31.52
N ARG A 3 -9.72 -13.05 31.10
CA ARG A 3 -10.06 -13.20 29.68
C ARG A 3 -9.50 -11.98 28.98
N SER A 4 -8.38 -12.15 28.29
CA SER A 4 -7.99 -11.23 27.23
C SER A 4 -9.12 -11.27 26.20
N GLU A 5 -9.92 -10.22 26.15
CA GLU A 5 -10.73 -9.93 24.97
C GLU A 5 -9.75 -9.78 23.82
N ILE A 6 -9.60 -10.85 23.04
CA ILE A 6 -8.96 -10.79 21.74
C ILE A 6 -9.85 -9.82 20.97
N SER A 7 -9.37 -8.58 20.85
CA SER A 7 -9.94 -7.56 19.98
C SER A 7 -10.31 -8.27 18.69
N ALA A 8 -11.62 -8.38 18.44
CA ALA A 8 -12.13 -9.05 17.26
C ALA A 8 -11.38 -8.50 16.05
N LYS A 9 -11.11 -9.35 15.05
CA LYS A 9 -10.67 -8.92 13.71
C LYS A 9 -11.70 -7.92 13.15
N ILE A 10 -11.62 -6.67 13.56
CA ILE A 10 -12.18 -5.53 12.85
C ILE A 10 -11.25 -5.39 11.66
N LEU A 11 -11.80 -5.45 10.45
CA LEU A 11 -11.25 -5.04 9.15
C LEU A 11 -11.49 -6.05 8.01
N GLU A 12 -12.51 -6.89 8.05
CA GLU A 12 -13.17 -7.28 6.80
C GLU A 12 -14.39 -6.38 6.60
N ASN A 13 -14.14 -5.10 6.29
CA ASN A 13 -15.19 -4.31 5.66
C ASN A 13 -15.09 -4.56 4.15
N PRO A 14 -15.99 -5.37 3.55
CA PRO A 14 -15.96 -5.64 2.11
C PRO A 14 -16.12 -4.37 1.25
N ASN A 15 -16.45 -3.22 1.86
CA ASN A 15 -16.52 -1.92 1.19
C ASN A 15 -15.18 -1.18 1.09
N LEU A 16 -14.09 -1.69 1.69
CA LEU A 16 -12.75 -1.09 1.67
C LEU A 16 -11.76 -2.05 0.99
N VAL A 17 -11.98 -2.28 -0.32
CA VAL A 17 -11.05 -3.04 -1.16
C VAL A 17 -10.02 -2.06 -1.73
N ASP A 18 -8.78 -2.22 -1.32
CA ASP A 18 -7.66 -1.45 -1.84
C ASP A 18 -7.12 -2.11 -3.12
N LYS A 19 -6.82 -1.28 -4.13
CA LYS A 19 -6.05 -1.68 -5.31
C LYS A 19 -4.62 -1.19 -5.14
N ILE A 20 -3.64 -2.05 -5.36
CA ILE A 20 -2.21 -1.74 -5.22
C ILE A 20 -1.41 -2.26 -6.41
N VAL A 21 -0.31 -1.57 -6.73
CA VAL A 21 0.68 -2.08 -7.68
C VAL A 21 1.75 -2.85 -6.91
N VAL A 22 2.11 -4.00 -7.45
CA VAL A 22 3.20 -4.84 -6.96
C VAL A 22 4.14 -5.12 -8.12
N ILE A 23 5.44 -5.03 -7.89
CA ILE A 23 6.47 -5.30 -8.89
C ILE A 23 7.42 -6.36 -8.35
N ILE A 24 7.53 -7.46 -9.08
CA ILE A 24 8.60 -8.44 -8.92
C ILE A 24 9.79 -7.93 -9.71
N LEU A 25 10.86 -7.60 -8.99
CA LEU A 25 12.09 -7.01 -9.52
C LEU A 25 12.93 -8.07 -10.25
N PRO A 26 13.89 -7.67 -11.11
CA PRO A 26 14.62 -8.60 -11.97
C PRO A 26 15.38 -9.68 -11.21
N ASN A 27 15.94 -9.33 -10.05
CA ASN A 27 16.67 -10.25 -9.17
C ASN A 27 15.77 -11.31 -8.49
N TYR A 28 14.45 -11.21 -8.63
CA TYR A 28 13.48 -12.16 -8.09
C TYR A 28 12.46 -12.62 -9.14
N PHE A 29 12.69 -12.27 -10.41
CA PHE A 29 11.73 -12.49 -11.49
C PHE A 29 11.37 -13.95 -11.68
N TYR A 30 12.34 -14.87 -11.59
CA TYR A 30 12.09 -16.30 -11.83
C TYR A 30 11.38 -17.02 -10.68
N GLU A 31 11.24 -16.38 -9.52
CA GLU A 31 10.47 -16.88 -8.38
C GLU A 31 8.98 -16.47 -8.44
N TYR A 32 8.55 -15.88 -9.57
CA TYR A 32 7.23 -15.29 -9.69
C TYR A 32 6.09 -16.29 -9.43
N GLU A 33 6.20 -17.55 -9.86
CA GLU A 33 5.13 -18.54 -9.66
C GLU A 33 4.84 -18.76 -8.17
N GLY A 34 5.89 -18.89 -7.35
CA GLY A 34 5.77 -19.03 -5.90
C GLY A 34 5.16 -17.79 -5.26
N PHE A 35 5.55 -16.60 -5.71
CA PHE A 35 4.97 -15.34 -5.26
C PHE A 35 3.48 -15.23 -5.62
N LEU A 36 3.09 -15.52 -6.86
CA LEU A 36 1.70 -15.48 -7.31
C LEU A 36 0.82 -16.48 -6.54
N GLN A 37 1.31 -17.69 -6.28
CA GLN A 37 0.60 -18.66 -5.46
C GLN A 37 0.43 -18.17 -4.01
N HIS A 38 1.44 -17.50 -3.44
CA HIS A 38 1.34 -16.94 -2.11
C HIS A 38 0.32 -15.80 -2.04
N LEU A 39 0.28 -14.91 -3.04
CA LEU A 39 -0.75 -13.88 -3.14
C LEU A 39 -2.16 -14.47 -3.12
N LEU A 40 -2.42 -15.52 -3.90
CA LEU A 40 -3.73 -16.17 -3.95
C LEU A 40 -4.10 -16.85 -2.62
N ARG A 41 -3.14 -17.48 -1.93
CA ARG A 41 -3.36 -18.06 -0.59
C ARG A 41 -3.70 -17.00 0.45
N GLU A 42 -3.10 -15.82 0.29
CA GLU A 42 -3.38 -14.62 1.06
C GLU A 42 -4.54 -13.81 0.47
N ASN A 43 -5.50 -14.42 -0.22
CA ASN A 43 -6.73 -13.76 -0.69
C ASN A 43 -6.54 -12.47 -1.53
N PHE A 44 -5.38 -12.26 -2.15
CA PHE A 44 -5.22 -11.17 -3.11
C PHE A 44 -5.85 -11.58 -4.45
N GLY A 45 -6.72 -10.71 -4.98
CA GLY A 45 -7.15 -10.77 -6.37
C GLY A 45 -6.07 -10.20 -7.27
N ILE A 46 -5.72 -10.88 -8.36
CA ILE A 46 -4.81 -10.36 -9.40
C ILE A 46 -5.68 -9.89 -10.56
N ILE A 47 -5.84 -8.57 -10.69
CA ILE A 47 -6.66 -7.94 -11.73
C ILE A 47 -5.95 -8.00 -13.07
N GLU A 48 -4.67 -7.64 -13.08
CA GLU A 48 -3.86 -7.57 -14.30
C GLU A 48 -2.41 -7.91 -13.99
N LYS A 49 -1.73 -8.55 -14.93
CA LYS A 49 -0.30 -8.84 -14.86
C LYS A 49 0.38 -8.59 -16.21
N SER A 50 1.59 -8.06 -16.18
CA SER A 50 2.40 -7.86 -17.37
C SER A 50 3.88 -8.03 -17.08
N VAL A 51 4.64 -8.47 -18.07
CA VAL A 51 6.11 -8.47 -18.02
C VAL A 51 6.59 -7.21 -18.71
N LYS A 52 7.46 -6.44 -18.05
CA LYS A 52 7.98 -5.17 -18.58
C LYS A 52 9.48 -5.07 -18.38
N ASN A 53 10.18 -4.68 -19.44
CA ASN A 53 11.57 -4.24 -19.36
C ASN A 53 11.56 -2.72 -19.32
N PHE A 54 12.05 -2.15 -18.22
CA PHE A 54 12.03 -0.71 -18.02
C PHE A 54 13.29 -0.05 -18.54
N LYS A 55 13.11 1.15 -19.10
CA LYS A 55 14.21 2.10 -19.34
C LYS A 55 14.28 3.09 -18.20
N ARG A 56 15.44 3.72 -18.00
CA ARG A 56 15.60 4.78 -16.98
C ARG A 56 14.58 5.91 -17.15
N ASN A 57 14.29 6.31 -18.39
CA ASN A 57 13.30 7.35 -18.67
C ASN A 57 11.90 6.97 -18.16
N ASP A 58 11.50 5.69 -18.27
CA ASP A 58 10.22 5.21 -17.75
C ASP A 58 10.15 5.38 -16.22
N ILE A 59 11.26 5.15 -15.52
CA ILE A 59 11.34 5.30 -14.05
C ILE A 59 11.31 6.76 -13.64
N MET A 60 12.00 7.63 -14.39
CA MET A 60 11.97 9.07 -14.14
C MET A 60 10.56 9.64 -14.36
N GLU A 61 9.88 9.19 -15.41
CA GLU A 61 8.49 9.58 -15.68
C GLU A 61 7.57 9.10 -14.55
N TRP A 62 7.65 7.82 -14.19
CA TRP A 62 6.88 7.23 -13.11
C TRP A 62 7.09 7.96 -11.76
N ARG A 63 8.33 8.30 -11.44
CA ARG A 63 8.70 8.92 -10.14
C ARG A 63 8.68 10.44 -10.14
N SER A 64 8.43 11.08 -11.27
CA SER A 64 8.46 12.55 -11.42
C SER A 64 7.52 13.29 -10.47
N SER A 65 6.45 12.64 -10.00
CA SER A 65 5.42 13.21 -9.12
C SER A 65 5.51 12.73 -7.66
N ASP A 66 6.51 11.89 -7.34
CA ASP A 66 6.70 11.30 -6.02
C ASP A 66 7.69 12.14 -5.20
N LEU A 67 7.15 13.13 -4.48
CA LEU A 67 7.89 14.06 -3.61
C LEU A 67 8.54 13.37 -2.40
N GLU A 68 8.19 12.11 -2.11
CA GLU A 68 8.67 11.37 -0.94
C GLU A 68 9.79 10.36 -1.26
N SER A 69 10.11 10.13 -2.54
CA SER A 69 11.07 9.10 -2.94
C SER A 69 12.53 9.51 -2.68
N GLN A 70 13.09 9.00 -1.56
CA GLN A 70 14.46 9.30 -1.13
C GLN A 70 15.56 8.61 -1.98
N ASP A 71 15.24 7.63 -2.82
CA ASP A 71 16.22 6.90 -3.65
C ASP A 71 15.65 6.43 -5.01
N ILE A 72 15.42 7.39 -5.92
CA ILE A 72 14.99 7.10 -7.30
C ILE A 72 16.09 6.36 -8.07
N TRP A 73 17.35 6.71 -7.85
CA TRP A 73 18.48 6.18 -8.60
C TRP A 73 18.74 4.70 -8.31
N GLY A 74 18.76 4.31 -7.03
CA GLY A 74 18.90 2.91 -6.63
C GLY A 74 17.72 2.06 -7.08
N LEU A 75 16.50 2.62 -7.12
CA LEU A 75 15.35 1.93 -7.69
C LEU A 75 15.49 1.75 -9.21
N ALA A 76 15.92 2.79 -9.92
CA ALA A 76 16.12 2.75 -11.37
C ALA A 76 17.17 1.72 -11.77
N GLU A 77 18.31 1.64 -11.06
CA GLU A 77 19.35 0.64 -11.32
C GLU A 77 18.79 -0.79 -11.17
N LYS A 78 18.06 -1.06 -10.09
CA LYS A 78 17.46 -2.38 -9.85
C LYS A 78 16.44 -2.76 -10.92
N ILE A 79 15.51 -1.86 -11.23
CA ILE A 79 14.39 -2.14 -12.14
C ILE A 79 14.85 -2.24 -13.60
N THR A 80 15.88 -1.50 -14.00
CA THR A 80 16.38 -1.52 -15.39
C THR A 80 17.35 -2.67 -15.67
N SER A 81 17.74 -3.46 -14.66
CA SER A 81 18.69 -4.57 -14.79
C SER A 81 18.16 -5.81 -15.52
N GLY A 82 16.84 -5.89 -15.77
CA GLY A 82 16.22 -7.02 -16.46
C GLY A 82 14.69 -6.96 -16.46
N PRO A 83 14.02 -8.09 -16.75
CA PRO A 83 12.57 -8.14 -16.79
C PRO A 83 11.96 -8.02 -15.39
N CYS A 84 10.91 -7.21 -15.28
CA CYS A 84 10.06 -7.11 -14.10
C CYS A 84 8.69 -7.72 -14.40
N MET A 85 8.03 -8.25 -13.37
CA MET A 85 6.59 -8.55 -13.44
C MET A 85 5.83 -7.47 -12.69
N VAL A 86 4.95 -6.75 -13.37
CA VAL A 86 4.08 -5.73 -12.80
C VAL A 86 2.70 -6.34 -12.61
N LEU A 87 2.13 -6.16 -11.43
CA LEU A 87 0.84 -6.71 -11.03
C LEU A 87 -0.05 -5.58 -10.52
N LEU A 88 -1.30 -5.58 -10.95
CA LEU A 88 -2.39 -4.87 -10.29
C LEU A 88 -3.14 -5.86 -9.40
N CYS A 89 -3.07 -5.65 -8.09
CA CYS A 89 -3.70 -6.53 -7.11
C CYS A 89 -4.80 -5.79 -6.35
N GLU A 90 -5.80 -6.53 -5.86
CA GLU A 90 -6.84 -6.01 -4.97
C GLU A 90 -7.03 -6.90 -3.75
N ARG A 91 -7.25 -6.28 -2.58
CA ARG A 91 -7.59 -6.97 -1.31
C ARG A 91 -8.14 -5.97 -0.30
N ALA A 92 -8.95 -6.43 0.65
CA ALA A 92 -9.18 -5.68 1.88
C ALA A 92 -7.88 -5.56 2.70
N ASN A 93 -7.54 -4.35 3.16
CA ASN A 93 -6.28 -4.02 3.86
C ASN A 93 -5.01 -4.41 3.07
N ALA A 94 -5.04 -4.23 1.75
CA ALA A 94 -3.96 -4.69 0.87
C ALA A 94 -2.58 -4.22 1.33
N PHE A 95 -2.45 -2.97 1.82
CA PHE A 95 -1.19 -2.40 2.28
C PHE A 95 -0.58 -3.09 3.50
N LEU A 96 -1.41 -3.49 4.47
CA LEU A 96 -0.96 -4.16 5.69
C LEU A 96 -0.48 -5.57 5.36
N GLU A 97 -1.31 -6.30 4.62
CA GLU A 97 -1.07 -7.69 4.27
C GLU A 97 0.11 -7.84 3.30
N MET A 98 0.22 -6.95 2.31
CA MET A 98 1.35 -6.94 1.37
C MET A 98 2.67 -6.60 2.07
N ARG A 99 2.64 -5.85 3.18
CA ARG A 99 3.85 -5.55 3.96
C ARG A 99 4.48 -6.80 4.53
N GLU A 100 3.68 -7.69 5.14
CA GLU A 100 4.17 -8.94 5.70
C GLU A 100 4.60 -9.91 4.60
N LEU A 101 3.81 -10.04 3.54
CA LEU A 101 4.13 -10.90 2.40
C LEU A 101 5.42 -10.44 1.68
N SER A 102 5.54 -9.14 1.39
CA SER A 102 6.74 -8.60 0.74
C SER A 102 7.98 -8.74 1.63
N LYS A 103 7.85 -8.64 2.96
CA LYS A 103 8.96 -8.89 3.90
C LYS A 103 9.48 -10.31 3.77
N TYR A 104 8.60 -11.31 3.81
CA TYR A 104 8.97 -12.73 3.64
C TYR A 104 9.76 -12.96 2.33
N HIS A 105 9.24 -12.48 1.20
CA HIS A 105 9.90 -12.67 -0.09
C HIS A 105 11.17 -11.83 -0.25
N ASN A 106 11.21 -10.62 0.33
CA ASN A 106 12.40 -9.79 0.33
C ASN A 106 13.53 -10.40 1.17
N ASP A 107 13.24 -11.09 2.26
CA ASP A 107 14.25 -11.79 3.05
C ASP A 107 14.84 -12.99 2.29
N ILE A 108 14.03 -13.69 1.49
CA ILE A 108 14.52 -14.73 0.56
C ILE A 108 15.40 -14.10 -0.53
N SER A 109 14.91 -13.04 -1.17
CA SER A 109 15.63 -12.34 -2.24
C SER A 109 16.99 -11.81 -1.75
N LYS A 110 17.07 -11.24 -0.54
CA LYS A 110 18.33 -10.77 0.05
C LYS A 110 19.32 -11.91 0.28
N LYS A 111 18.88 -13.13 0.63
CA LYS A 111 19.77 -14.28 0.76
C LYS A 111 20.35 -14.74 -0.58
N MET A 112 19.61 -14.57 -1.67
CA MET A 112 20.03 -14.99 -3.01
C MET A 112 20.87 -13.93 -3.73
N SER A 113 20.52 -12.66 -3.59
CA SER A 113 21.07 -11.57 -4.42
C SER A 113 21.44 -10.31 -3.63
N SER A 114 21.46 -10.36 -2.30
CA SER A 114 21.77 -9.20 -1.42
C SER A 114 20.91 -7.95 -1.63
N SER A 115 19.75 -8.07 -2.29
CA SER A 115 18.82 -6.97 -2.57
C SER A 115 17.37 -7.42 -2.34
N THR A 116 16.46 -6.47 -2.17
CA THR A 116 15.02 -6.72 -2.16
C THR A 116 14.55 -7.18 -3.54
N GLY A 117 13.55 -8.06 -3.59
CA GLY A 117 12.97 -8.61 -4.81
C GLY A 117 11.57 -8.12 -5.14
N ILE A 118 10.88 -7.50 -4.17
CA ILE A 118 9.49 -7.05 -4.30
C ILE A 118 9.41 -5.57 -3.95
N TYR A 119 8.81 -4.80 -4.87
CA TYR A 119 8.28 -3.47 -4.62
C TYR A 119 6.75 -3.53 -4.55
N PHE A 120 6.13 -2.68 -3.74
CA PHE A 120 4.70 -2.46 -3.75
C PHE A 120 4.36 -1.02 -3.36
N SER A 121 3.17 -0.56 -3.77
CA SER A 121 2.64 0.74 -3.38
C SER A 121 2.46 0.85 -1.86
N ARG A 122 3.04 1.87 -1.22
CA ARG A 122 3.13 1.94 0.25
C ARG A 122 1.96 2.65 0.94
N SER A 123 1.20 3.44 0.19
CA SER A 123 0.06 4.23 0.68
C SER A 123 -0.99 4.33 -0.41
N THR A 124 -2.20 4.76 -0.05
CA THR A 124 -3.29 5.01 -1.01
C THR A 124 -2.88 6.01 -2.09
N ILE A 125 -2.13 7.06 -1.73
CA ILE A 125 -1.65 8.08 -2.67
C ILE A 125 -0.62 7.47 -3.64
N ALA A 126 0.35 6.71 -3.11
CA ALA A 126 1.35 6.03 -3.94
C ALA A 126 0.70 4.98 -4.86
N ALA A 127 -0.30 4.24 -4.36
CA ALA A 127 -1.05 3.29 -5.16
C ALA A 127 -1.80 3.97 -6.30
N TYR A 128 -2.43 5.11 -6.04
CA TYR A 128 -3.08 5.89 -7.10
C TYR A 128 -2.09 6.32 -8.18
N GLN A 129 -0.94 6.88 -7.79
CA GLN A 129 0.10 7.30 -8.74
C GLN A 129 0.65 6.12 -9.55
N ASP A 130 0.94 5.00 -8.87
CA ASP A 130 1.41 3.78 -9.50
C ASP A 130 0.38 3.23 -10.50
N ILE A 131 -0.90 3.13 -10.10
CA ILE A 131 -1.99 2.65 -10.98
C ILE A 131 -2.19 3.60 -12.16
N ALA A 132 -2.17 4.92 -11.94
CA ALA A 132 -2.33 5.89 -13.01
C ALA A 132 -1.22 5.76 -14.06
N PHE A 133 0.01 5.43 -13.63
CA PHE A 133 1.14 5.22 -14.54
C PHE A 133 1.09 3.86 -15.26
N PHE A 134 0.90 2.76 -14.53
CA PHE A 134 0.98 1.41 -15.12
C PHE A 134 -0.32 0.92 -15.76
N TYR A 135 -1.46 1.37 -15.23
CA TYR A 135 -2.79 0.82 -15.48
C TYR A 135 -3.84 1.93 -15.58
N PRO A 136 -3.65 2.97 -16.42
CA PRO A 136 -4.50 4.17 -16.43
C PRO A 136 -6.00 3.88 -16.65
N LYS A 137 -6.32 2.82 -17.41
CA LYS A 137 -7.70 2.35 -17.64
C LYS A 137 -8.46 1.92 -16.38
N HIS A 138 -7.74 1.65 -15.28
CA HIS A 138 -8.31 1.24 -13.99
C HIS A 138 -8.50 2.41 -13.02
N ILE A 139 -8.14 3.62 -13.41
CA ILE A 139 -8.45 4.83 -12.64
C ILE A 139 -9.90 5.22 -12.91
N ASN A 140 -10.72 5.13 -11.86
CA ASN A 140 -12.10 5.61 -11.87
C ASN A 140 -12.29 6.65 -10.76
N GLU A 141 -12.32 7.92 -11.15
CA GLU A 141 -12.44 9.05 -10.19
C GLU A 141 -13.69 8.95 -9.32
N LYS A 142 -14.82 8.44 -9.85
CA LYS A 142 -16.06 8.30 -9.09
C LYS A 142 -15.94 7.23 -8.01
N GLU A 143 -15.31 6.10 -8.35
CA GLU A 143 -15.04 5.01 -7.41
C GLU A 143 -14.06 5.47 -6.33
N MET A 144 -13.05 6.25 -6.71
CA MET A 144 -12.07 6.82 -5.78
C MET A 144 -12.71 7.78 -4.78
N ILE A 145 -13.55 8.72 -5.22
CA ILE A 145 -14.27 9.64 -4.32
C ILE A 145 -15.15 8.85 -3.36
N LYS A 146 -15.85 7.83 -3.85
CA LYS A 146 -16.67 6.94 -3.02
C LYS A 146 -15.82 6.19 -1.99
N HIS A 147 -14.65 5.67 -2.39
CA HIS A 147 -13.73 4.98 -1.49
C HIS A 147 -13.20 5.92 -0.39
N ALA A 148 -12.80 7.14 -0.76
CA ALA A 148 -12.37 8.15 0.20
C ALA A 148 -13.48 8.52 1.19
N GLN A 149 -14.72 8.68 0.72
CA GLN A 149 -15.88 8.92 1.58
C GLN A 149 -16.14 7.75 2.54
N ASN A 150 -16.05 6.51 2.06
CA ASN A 150 -16.20 5.32 2.89
C ASN A 150 -15.09 5.25 3.95
N TYR A 151 -13.84 5.44 3.55
CA TYR A 151 -12.70 5.46 4.48
C TYR A 151 -12.86 6.54 5.54
N LEU A 152 -13.22 7.76 5.15
CA LEU A 152 -13.49 8.85 6.09
C LEU A 152 -14.61 8.48 7.05
N SER A 153 -15.69 7.88 6.57
CA SER A 153 -16.85 7.54 7.40
C SER A 153 -16.59 6.39 8.37
N VAL A 154 -15.78 5.40 7.98
CA VAL A 154 -15.54 4.17 8.74
C VAL A 154 -14.33 4.29 9.66
N GLU A 155 -13.21 4.81 9.17
CA GLU A 155 -11.93 4.79 9.90
C GLU A 155 -11.64 6.12 10.62
N VAL A 156 -11.99 7.25 9.99
CA VAL A 156 -11.60 8.59 10.49
C VAL A 156 -12.68 9.20 11.37
N TRP A 157 -13.93 9.24 10.88
CA TRP A 157 -15.03 9.96 11.53
C TRP A 157 -15.34 9.46 12.94
N PRO A 158 -15.34 8.14 13.24
CA PRO A 158 -15.61 7.68 14.61
C PRO A 158 -14.59 8.20 15.62
N LYS A 159 -13.29 8.14 15.28
CA LYS A 159 -12.21 8.63 16.14
C LYS A 159 -12.20 10.16 16.24
N LEU A 160 -12.40 10.83 15.11
CA LEU A 160 -12.35 12.28 15.02
C LEU A 160 -13.55 12.94 15.71
N SER A 161 -14.76 12.41 15.54
CA SER A 161 -15.96 12.96 16.15
C SER A 161 -15.91 12.90 17.68
N GLU A 162 -15.43 11.80 18.26
CA GLU A 162 -15.18 11.69 19.71
C GLU A 162 -14.16 12.73 20.18
N ALA A 163 -13.04 12.85 19.46
CA ALA A 163 -11.98 13.79 19.80
C ALA A 163 -12.44 15.26 19.70
N LEU A 164 -13.23 15.60 18.66
CA LEU A 164 -13.82 16.93 18.49
C LEU A 164 -14.83 17.25 19.60
N ALA A 165 -15.63 16.27 20.02
CA ALA A 165 -16.54 16.45 21.15
C ALA A 165 -15.77 16.74 22.45
N ARG A 166 -14.63 16.06 22.66
CA ARG A 166 -13.74 16.32 23.82
C ARG A 166 -13.12 17.72 23.78
N VAL A 167 -12.64 18.17 22.61
CA VAL A 167 -12.12 19.54 22.43
C VAL A 167 -13.18 20.58 22.82
N ALA A 168 -14.44 20.38 22.45
CA ALA A 168 -15.53 21.29 22.77
C ALA A 168 -15.81 21.39 24.29
N VAL A 169 -15.56 20.31 25.03
CA VAL A 169 -15.72 20.24 26.49
C VAL A 169 -14.51 20.81 27.21
N GLU A 170 -13.29 20.36 26.86
CA GLU A 170 -12.07 20.74 27.56
C GLU A 170 -11.59 22.15 27.23
N LYS A 171 -11.96 22.68 26.05
CA LYS A 171 -11.59 24.00 25.55
C LYS A 171 -10.10 24.31 25.77
N PRO A 172 -9.19 23.44 25.30
CA PRO A 172 -7.76 23.64 25.47
C PRO A 172 -7.30 24.93 24.78
N GLU A 173 -6.26 25.55 25.33
CA GLU A 173 -5.69 26.79 24.79
C GLU A 173 -5.16 26.63 23.35
N ASN A 174 -4.69 25.43 23.01
CA ASN A 174 -4.35 25.06 21.63
C ASN A 174 -5.14 23.81 21.18
N PRO A 175 -6.32 23.99 20.58
CA PRO A 175 -7.19 22.90 20.14
C PRO A 175 -6.53 21.94 19.13
N ILE A 176 -5.71 22.46 18.22
CA ILE A 176 -5.08 21.65 17.17
C ILE A 176 -4.01 20.73 17.77
N LYS A 177 -3.14 21.27 18.63
CA LYS A 177 -2.09 20.47 19.29
C LYS A 177 -2.70 19.40 20.19
N TRP A 178 -3.69 19.77 21.00
CA TRP A 178 -4.40 18.85 21.87
C TRP A 178 -5.05 17.71 21.07
N LEU A 179 -5.75 18.04 19.98
CA LEU A 179 -6.40 17.04 19.13
C LEU A 179 -5.39 16.06 18.52
N ALA A 180 -4.25 16.56 18.05
CA ALA A 180 -3.20 15.72 17.49
C ALA A 180 -2.57 14.78 18.53
N GLU A 181 -2.39 15.24 19.78
CA GLU A 181 -1.90 14.41 20.87
C GLU A 181 -2.94 13.35 21.28
N TYR A 182 -4.21 13.73 21.39
CA TYR A 182 -5.30 12.80 21.70
C TYR A 182 -5.40 11.68 20.66
N LEU A 183 -5.39 12.03 19.38
CA LEU A 183 -5.47 11.06 18.28
C LEU A 183 -4.25 10.14 18.16
N LYS A 184 -3.09 10.49 18.75
CA LYS A 184 -1.91 9.61 18.78
C LYS A 184 -1.97 8.52 19.85
N THR A 185 -2.83 8.69 20.86
CA THR A 185 -2.92 7.76 22.01
C THR A 185 -3.92 6.62 21.81
N ARG A 186 -4.58 6.54 20.65
CA ARG A 186 -5.55 5.51 20.26
C ARG A 186 -5.28 4.96 18.86
#